data_AF-K2LGY4-F1
#
_entry.id   AF-K2LGY4-F1
#
_cell.length_a   1.000
_cell.length_b   1.000
_cell.length_c   1.000
_cell.angle_alpha   90.00
_cell.angle_beta   90.00
_cell.angle_gamma   90.00
#
_symmetry.space_group_name_H-M   'P 1'
#
loop_
_entity.id
_entity.type
_entity.pdbx_description
1 polymer ?
#
loop_
_entity_poly.entity_id
_entity_poly.type
_entity_poly.pdbx_seq_one_letter_code
_entity_poly.pdbx_strand_id
1 'polypeptide(L)' 'MDHPVKRQAVPDPYEPDADAIIDACGGDPRQAVIALLGERDYLAGRVEALEGVVSWGYLRASSMKAQ' A
#
# COMPACT_ATOMS: atom_id res chain seq x y z
N MET A 1 11.84 40.30 -20.42
CA MET A 1 12.27 40.14 -19.01
C MET A 1 11.24 39.25 -18.33
N ASP A 2 11.26 37.97 -18.69
CA ASP A 2 10.34 36.98 -18.16
C ASP A 2 10.65 36.72 -16.69
N HIS A 3 9.68 37.02 -15.84
CA HIS A 3 9.77 36.72 -14.42
C HIS A 3 9.77 35.19 -14.24
N PRO A 4 10.65 34.61 -13.41
CA PRO A 4 10.50 33.21 -13.04
C PRO A 4 9.22 33.08 -12.21
N VAL A 5 8.16 32.58 -12.84
CA VAL A 5 6.98 32.08 -12.13
C VAL A 5 7.49 30.91 -11.28
N LYS A 6 7.86 31.18 -10.02
CA LYS A 6 7.96 30.14 -9.00
C LYS A 6 6.56 29.54 -8.92
N ARG A 7 6.34 28.44 -9.65
CA ARG A 7 5.19 27.57 -9.38
C ARG A 7 5.34 27.22 -7.91
N GLN A 8 4.47 27.78 -7.09
CA GLN A 8 4.35 27.41 -5.70
C GLN A 8 4.08 25.90 -5.75
N ALA A 9 5.09 25.11 -5.39
CA ALA A 9 4.96 23.67 -5.38
C ALA A 9 3.87 23.38 -4.35
N VAL A 10 2.76 22.81 -4.81
CA VAL A 10 1.76 22.27 -3.90
C VAL A 10 2.52 21.26 -3.05
N PRO A 11 2.51 21.40 -1.71
CA PRO A 11 3.20 20.45 -0.84
C PRO A 11 2.71 19.04 -1.17
N ASP A 12 3.63 18.11 -1.36
CA ASP A 12 3.25 16.72 -1.61
C ASP A 12 2.65 16.16 -0.32
N PRO A 13 1.38 15.74 -0.32
CA PRO A 13 0.73 15.23 0.89
C PRO A 13 1.42 13.98 1.46
N TYR A 14 2.25 13.28 0.68
CA TYR A 14 2.98 12.08 1.10
C TYR A 14 4.40 12.38 1.59
N GLU A 15 4.92 13.59 1.40
CA GLU A 15 6.25 14.00 1.88
C GLU A 15 6.47 13.78 3.38
N PRO A 16 5.55 14.17 4.29
CA PRO A 16 5.77 13.95 5.73
C PRO A 16 5.78 12.46 6.11
N ASP A 17 4.97 11.64 5.43
CA ASP A 17 4.92 10.20 5.66
C ASP A 17 6.19 9.53 5.10
N ALA A 18 6.66 9.97 3.93
CA ALA A 18 7.89 9.49 3.33
C ALA A 18 9.10 9.76 4.24
N ASP A 19 9.22 10.98 4.78
CA ASP A 19 10.29 11.35 5.71
C ASP A 19 10.26 10.47 6.96
N ALA A 20 9.09 10.27 7.56
CA ALA A 20 8.93 9.41 8.73
C ALA A 20 9.34 7.94 8.47
N ILE A 21 9.01 7.41 7.29
CA ILE A 21 9.38 6.04 6.90
C ILE A 21 10.89 5.94 6.61
N ILE A 22 11.46 6.95 5.95
CA ILE A 22 12.91 7.03 5.69
C ILE A 22 13.68 7.04 7.00
N ASP A 23 13.27 7.88 7.96
CA ASP A 23 13.90 7.96 9.28
C ASP A 23 13.79 6.63 10.04
N ALA A 24 12.61 5.99 10.02
CA ALA A 24 12.41 4.67 10.63
C ALA A 24 13.30 3.58 10.00
N CYS A 25 13.66 3.73 8.72
CA CYS A 25 14.55 2.81 7.99
C CYS A 25 16.04 3.21 8.08
N GLY A 26 16.41 4.06 9.03
CA GLY A 26 17.81 4.47 9.26
C GLY A 26 18.30 5.56 8.31
N GLY A 27 17.38 6.31 7.68
CA GLY A 27 17.70 7.43 6.80
C GLY A 27 18.08 7.05 5.37
N ASP A 28 18.07 5.76 5.00
CA ASP A 28 18.28 5.33 3.61
C ASP A 28 16.92 5.17 2.88
N PRO A 29 16.58 6.04 1.93
CA PRO A 29 15.33 5.94 1.19
C PRO A 29 15.21 4.64 0.39
N ARG A 30 16.32 4.00 0.01
CA ARG A 30 16.25 2.69 -0.65
C ARG A 30 15.79 1.60 0.31
N GLN A 31 16.22 1.64 1.57
CA GLN A 31 15.76 0.68 2.58
C GLN A 31 14.28 0.89 2.89
N ALA A 32 13.83 2.15 2.97
CA ALA A 32 12.42 2.50 3.09
C ALA A 32 11.56 1.90 1.96
N VAL A 33 11.99 2.05 0.71
CA VAL A 33 11.29 1.47 -0.44
C VAL A 33 11.25 -0.06 -0.37
N ILE A 34 12.36 -0.71 0.00
CA ILE A 34 12.40 -2.18 0.15
C ILE A 34 11.42 -2.64 1.24
N ALA A 35 11.37 -1.94 2.37
CA ALA A 35 10.45 -2.25 3.46
C ALA A 35 8.98 -2.13 3.01
N LEU A 36 8.63 -1.04 2.31
CA LEU A 36 7.29 -0.83 1.78
C LEU A 36 6.87 -1.88 0.75
N LEU A 37 7.80 -2.31 -0.11
CA LEU A 37 7.53 -3.41 -1.06
C LEU A 37 7.26 -4.73 -0.33
N GLY A 38 8.01 -5.03 0.73
CA GLY A 38 7.77 -6.20 1.57
C GLY A 38 6.41 -6.18 2.26
N GLU A 39 6.02 -5.02 2.82
CA GLU A 39 4.70 -4.85 3.45
C GLU A 39 3.56 -4.99 2.43
N ARG A 40 3.73 -4.41 1.23
CA ARG A 40 2.77 -4.57 0.13
C ARG A 40 2.57 -6.05 -0.22
N ASP A 41 3.66 -6.79 -0.39
CA ASP A 41 3.58 -8.20 -0.80
C ASP A 41 2.93 -9.06 0.30
N TYR A 42 3.22 -8.77 1.58
CA TYR A 42 2.53 -9.39 2.71
C TYR A 42 1.02 -9.13 2.70
N LEU A 43 0.61 -7.86 2.51
CA LEU A 43 -0.79 -7.49 2.45
C LEU A 43 -1.51 -8.12 1.25
N ALA A 44 -0.86 -8.18 0.09
CA ALA A 44 -1.38 -8.85 -1.10
C ALA A 44 -1.66 -10.34 -0.81
N GLY A 45 -0.72 -11.06 -0.20
CA GLY A 45 -0.92 -12.46 0.17
C GLY A 45 -2.06 -12.66 1.19
N ARG A 46 -2.25 -11.71 2.11
CA ARG A 46 -3.40 -11.75 3.04
C ARG A 46 -4.73 -11.54 2.33
N VAL A 47 -4.78 -10.66 1.32
CA VAL A 47 -5.97 -10.46 0.49
C VAL A 47 -6.28 -11.74 -0.26
N GLU A 48 -5.31 -12.36 -0.93
CA GLU A 48 -5.49 -13.63 -1.65
C GLU A 48 -6.02 -14.75 -0.73
N ALA A 49 -5.47 -14.86 0.48
CA ALA A 49 -5.93 -15.84 1.47
C ALA A 49 -7.40 -15.58 1.88
N LEU A 50 -7.76 -14.30 2.08
CA LEU A 50 -9.13 -13.91 2.42
C LEU A 50 -10.09 -14.20 1.27
N GLU A 51 -9.71 -13.91 0.03
CA GLU A 51 -10.49 -14.25 -1.16
C GLU A 51 -10.73 -15.75 -1.28
N GLY A 52 -9.71 -16.56 -1.00
CA GLY A 52 -9.85 -18.02 -0.92
C GLY A 52 -10.92 -18.42 0.10
N VAL A 53 -10.83 -17.93 1.33
CA VAL A 53 -11.80 -18.26 2.39
C VAL A 53 -13.21 -17.79 2.03
N VAL A 54 -13.37 -16.59 1.48
CA VAL A 54 -14.67 -16.05 1.07
C VAL A 54 -15.26 -16.87 -0.08
N SER A 55 -14.45 -17.22 -1.09
CA SER A 55 -14.87 -18.05 -2.22
C SER A 55 -15.33 -19.44 -1.77
N TRP A 56 -14.54 -20.11 -0.92
CA TRP A 56 -14.91 -21.40 -0.32
C TRP A 56 -16.15 -21.30 0.58
N GLY A 57 -16.26 -20.23 1.37
CA GLY A 57 -17.43 -19.95 2.22
C GLY A 57 -18.70 -19.72 1.40
N TYR A 58 -18.60 -19.01 0.28
CA TYR A 58 -19.69 -18.77 -0.66
C TYR A 58 -20.17 -20.07 -1.32
N LEU A 59 -19.25 -20.92 -1.78
CA LEU A 59 -19.58 -22.22 -2.38
C LEU A 59 -20.29 -23.14 -1.37
N ARG A 60 -19.84 -23.20 -0.11
CA ARG A 60 -20.52 -23.99 0.93
C ARG A 60 -21.92 -23.47 1.22
N ALA A 61 -22.10 -22.15 1.35
CA ALA A 61 -23.41 -21.56 1.56
C ALA A 61 -24.38 -21.83 0.40
N SER A 62 -23.88 -21.81 -0.85
CA SER A 62 -24.67 -22.17 -2.03
C SER A 62 -25.07 -23.65 -2.04
N SER A 63 -24.15 -24.55 -1.68
CA SER A 63 -24.42 -26.00 -1.60
C SER A 63 -25.42 -26.40 -0.51
N MET A 64 -25.54 -25.62 0.57
CA MET A 64 -26.53 -25.83 1.63
C MET A 64 -27.90 -25.27 1.28
N LYS A 65 -27.99 -24.28 0.41
CA LYS A 65 -29.27 -23.75 -0.12
C LYS A 65 -29.86 -24.60 -1.26
N ALA A 66 -29.05 -25.47 -1.86
CA ALA A 66 -29.46 -26.36 -2.94
C ALA A 66 -29.99 -27.74 -2.46
N GLN A 67 -30.13 -27.94 -1.14
CA GLN A 67 -30.73 -29.13 -0.51
C GLN A 67 -32.10 -28.82 0.07
#